data_AF-A0A658BMZ4-F1
#
_entry.id   AF-A0A658BMZ4-F1
#
_cell.length_a   1.000
_cell.length_b   1.000
_cell.length_c   1.000
_cell.angle_alpha   90.00
_cell.angle_beta   90.00
_cell.angle_gamma   90.00
#
_symmetry.space_group_name_H-M   'P 1'
#
loop_
_entity.id
_entity.type
_entity.pdbx_description
1 polymer ?
#
loop_
_entity_poly.entity_id
_entity_poly.type
_entity_poly.pdbx_seq_one_letter_code
_entity_poly.pdbx_strand_id
1 'polypeptide(L)'
;MSKSAFSLRVFSIYMFSLGSVLVTAPNLMLSFFGIPETHEVWIRVVGVLVLIIGYLDFMASRNELLVFFRWSVPARLSVPVFFITFVTLGFAPPVLVLFGAIDAAAAIWTAICLRADGLAQPGAPADAAR
;
A
#
# COMPACT_ATOMS: atom_id res chain seq x y z
N MET A 1 -19.88 -1.18 5.07
CA MET A 1 -18.72 -1.40 4.19
C MET A 1 -18.37 -2.87 4.22
N SER A 2 -17.94 -3.43 3.10
CA SER A 2 -17.36 -4.77 3.03
C SER A 2 -16.07 -4.85 3.87
N LYS A 3 -15.65 -6.06 4.26
CA LYS A 3 -14.40 -6.22 5.03
C LYS A 3 -13.20 -5.77 4.19
N SER A 4 -13.25 -6.03 2.88
CA SER A 4 -12.21 -5.63 1.92
C SER A 4 -12.13 -4.12 1.79
N ALA A 5 -13.26 -3.42 1.68
CA ALA A 5 -13.28 -1.96 1.67
C ALA A 5 -12.77 -1.36 2.99
N PHE A 6 -13.12 -1.96 4.13
CA PHE A 6 -12.58 -1.51 5.43
C PHE A 6 -11.05 -1.64 5.48
N SER A 7 -10.50 -2.77 5.04
CA SER A 7 -9.04 -2.98 5.01
C SER A 7 -8.32 -1.94 4.12
N LEU A 8 -8.88 -1.63 2.95
CA LEU A 8 -8.30 -0.65 2.03
C LEU A 8 -8.44 0.78 2.59
N ARG A 9 -9.52 1.07 3.31
CA ARG A 9 -9.69 2.35 3.98
C ARG A 9 -8.65 2.56 5.08
N VAL A 10 -8.36 1.54 5.89
CA VAL A 10 -7.29 1.62 6.89
C VAL A 10 -5.92 1.85 6.21
N PHE A 11 -5.65 1.13 5.12
CA PHE A 11 -4.44 1.34 4.33
C PHE A 11 -4.34 2.76 3.76
N SER A 12 -5.43 3.33 3.26
CA SER A 12 -5.44 4.71 2.76
C SER A 12 -5.13 5.76 3.84
N ILE A 13 -5.56 5.53 5.09
CA ILE A 13 -5.22 6.40 6.22
C ILE A 13 -3.72 6.34 6.50
N TYR A 14 -3.14 5.13 6.49
CA TYR A 14 -1.69 4.95 6.58
C TYR A 14 -0.95 5.70 5.46
N MET A 15 -1.40 5.58 4.20
CA MET A 15 -0.83 6.32 3.06
C MET A 15 -0.91 7.84 3.26
N PHE A 16 -2.04 8.36 3.77
CA PHE A 16 -2.15 9.80 4.05
C PHE A 16 -1.18 10.26 5.13
N SER A 17 -1.04 9.50 6.22
CA SER A 17 -0.09 9.82 7.27
C SER A 17 1.35 9.76 6.75
N LEU A 18 1.72 8.68 6.06
CA LEU A 18 3.06 8.48 5.49
C LEU A 18 3.40 9.57 4.46
N GLY A 19 2.52 9.80 3.49
CA GLY A 19 2.71 10.80 2.46
C GLY A 19 2.83 12.22 3.04
N SER A 20 2.03 12.55 4.06
CA SER A 20 2.11 13.86 4.73
C SER A 20 3.47 14.07 5.41
N VAL A 21 3.98 13.05 6.09
CA VAL A 21 5.31 13.10 6.72
C VAL A 21 6.40 13.25 5.67
N LEU A 22 6.36 12.46 4.59
CA LEU A 22 7.34 12.55 3.50
C LEU A 22 7.34 13.91 2.80
N VAL A 23 6.16 14.53 2.62
CA VAL A 23 6.04 15.84 1.98
C VAL A 23 6.52 16.97 2.89
N THR A 24 6.26 16.91 4.19
CA THR A 24 6.50 18.03 5.12
C THR A 24 7.85 17.92 5.83
N ALA A 25 8.17 16.75 6.37
CA ALA A 25 9.34 16.49 7.21
C ALA A 25 10.06 15.18 6.81
N PRO A 26 10.59 15.07 5.58
CA PRO A 26 11.23 13.84 5.10
C PRO A 26 12.41 13.41 5.98
N ASN A 27 13.25 14.35 6.43
CA ASN A 27 14.42 14.04 7.26
C ASN A 27 14.07 13.50 8.66
N LEU A 28 12.89 13.85 9.20
CA LEU A 28 12.42 13.26 10.46
C LEU A 28 12.23 11.75 10.30
N MET A 29 11.63 11.34 9.17
CA MET A 29 11.41 9.94 8.85
C MET A 29 12.74 9.24 8.54
N LEU A 30 13.61 9.85 7.74
CA LEU A 30 14.92 9.27 7.43
C LEU A 30 15.77 9.05 8.69
N SER A 31 15.88 10.06 9.56
CA SER A 31 16.63 9.98 10.81
C SER A 31 16.07 8.91 11.75
N PHE A 32 14.74 8.79 11.86
CA PHE A 32 14.11 7.74 12.67
C PHE A 32 14.53 6.33 12.24
N PHE A 33 14.76 6.12 10.93
CA PHE A 33 15.21 4.86 10.36
C PHE A 33 16.74 4.76 10.19
N GLY A 34 17.50 5.72 10.71
CA GLY A 34 18.97 5.74 10.61
C GLY A 34 19.50 5.98 9.19
N ILE A 35 18.68 6.53 8.30
CA ILE A 35 19.08 6.91 6.94
C ILE A 35 19.65 8.34 6.98
N PRO A 36 20.77 8.62 6.27
CA PRO A 36 21.30 9.98 6.17
C PRO A 36 20.26 10.98 5.66
N GLU A 37 20.30 12.19 6.21
CA GLU A 37 19.44 13.28 5.75
C GLU A 37 19.73 13.65 4.29
N THR A 38 18.71 14.16 3.60
CA THR A 38 18.86 14.66 2.23
C THR A 38 18.22 16.04 2.06
N HIS A 39 18.73 16.77 1.07
CA HIS A 39 18.16 18.03 0.61
C HIS A 39 17.48 17.89 -0.76
N GLU A 40 17.46 16.67 -1.31
CA GLU A 40 16.83 16.37 -2.59
C GLU A 40 15.30 16.45 -2.50
N VAL A 41 14.67 17.03 -3.53
CA VAL A 41 13.21 17.20 -3.57
C VAL A 41 12.46 15.88 -3.81
N TRP A 42 13.14 14.86 -4.35
CA TRP A 42 12.54 13.61 -4.81
C TRP A 42 11.76 12.84 -3.74
N ILE A 43 12.18 12.91 -2.47
CA ILE A 43 11.44 12.26 -1.38
C ILE A 43 10.08 12.91 -1.15
N ARG A 44 10.00 14.24 -1.29
CA ARG A 44 8.72 14.97 -1.21
C ARG A 44 7.84 14.63 -2.41
N VAL A 45 8.43 14.48 -3.61
CA VAL A 45 7.70 14.02 -4.81
C VAL A 45 7.09 12.64 -4.57
N VAL A 46 7.86 11.68 -4.04
CA VAL A 46 7.34 10.36 -3.65
C VAL A 46 6.24 10.48 -2.61
N GLY A 47 6.38 11.38 -1.62
CA GLY A 47 5.33 11.68 -0.66
C GLY A 47 4.02 12.15 -1.31
N VAL A 48 4.08 13.02 -2.33
CA VAL A 48 2.91 13.45 -3.09
C VAL A 48 2.27 12.27 -3.84
N LEU A 49 3.07 11.39 -4.46
CA LEU A 49 2.56 10.19 -5.12
C LEU A 49 1.85 9.26 -4.13
N VAL A 50 2.42 9.07 -2.94
CA VAL A 50 1.81 8.29 -1.85
C VAL A 50 0.49 8.90 -1.40
N LEU A 51 0.39 10.23 -1.29
CA LEU A 51 -0.87 10.91 -0.98
C LEU A 51 -1.94 10.70 -2.06
N ILE A 52 -1.55 10.76 -3.34
CA ILE A 52 -2.45 10.52 -4.47
C ILE A 52 -2.96 9.08 -4.45
N ILE A 53 -2.07 8.09 -4.24
CA ILE A 53 -2.45 6.69 -4.10
C ILE A 53 -3.41 6.50 -2.91
N GLY A 54 -3.10 7.09 -1.75
CA GLY A 54 -3.99 7.10 -0.59
C GLY A 54 -5.37 7.67 -0.91
N TYR A 55 -5.46 8.76 -1.69
CA TYR A 55 -6.72 9.32 -2.15
C TYR A 55 -7.50 8.36 -3.05
N LEU A 56 -6.84 7.73 -4.02
CA LEU A 56 -7.48 6.77 -4.92
C LEU A 56 -8.01 5.56 -4.13
N ASP A 57 -7.21 5.01 -3.22
CA ASP A 57 -7.59 3.90 -2.34
C ASP A 57 -8.77 4.27 -1.44
N PHE A 58 -8.74 5.48 -0.87
CA PHE A 58 -9.83 5.98 -0.03
C PHE A 58 -11.13 6.10 -0.82
N MET A 59 -11.08 6.69 -2.02
CA MET A 59 -12.25 6.83 -2.89
C MET A 59 -12.75 5.48 -3.39
N ALA A 60 -11.86 4.57 -3.77
CA ALA A 60 -12.22 3.20 -4.15
C ALA A 60 -12.90 2.46 -2.99
N SER A 61 -12.40 2.62 -1.76
CA SER A 61 -13.00 2.01 -0.57
C SER A 61 -14.40 2.57 -0.30
N ARG A 62 -14.59 3.90 -0.40
CA ARG A 62 -15.88 4.56 -0.17
C ARG A 62 -16.95 4.16 -1.18
N ASN A 63 -16.53 3.87 -2.41
CA ASN A 63 -17.43 3.46 -3.49
C ASN A 63 -17.49 1.94 -3.68
N GLU A 64 -16.88 1.15 -2.78
CA GLU A 64 -16.90 -0.33 -2.83
C GLU A 64 -16.46 -0.89 -4.20
N LEU A 65 -15.43 -0.30 -4.81
CA LEU A 65 -14.93 -0.68 -6.13
C LEU A 65 -14.14 -2.01 -6.07
N LEU A 66 -14.84 -3.13 -5.96
CA LEU A 66 -14.25 -4.47 -5.78
C LEU A 66 -13.20 -4.83 -6.85
N VAL A 67 -13.41 -4.41 -8.10
CA VAL A 67 -12.44 -4.63 -9.19
C VAL A 67 -11.10 -3.95 -8.87
N PHE A 68 -11.14 -2.72 -8.36
CA PHE A 68 -9.95 -2.00 -7.95
C PHE A 68 -9.25 -2.71 -6.78
N PHE A 69 -10.00 -3.26 -5.82
CA PHE A 69 -9.41 -3.99 -4.70
C PHE A 69 -8.65 -5.24 -5.18
N ARG A 70 -9.18 -5.94 -6.18
CA ARG A 70 -8.54 -7.12 -6.78
C ARG A 70 -7.25 -6.74 -7.52
N TRP A 71 -7.18 -5.57 -8.13
CA TRP A 71 -5.97 -5.05 -8.77
C TRP A 71 -4.95 -4.49 -7.78
N SER A 72 -5.40 -3.90 -6.67
CA SER A 72 -4.51 -3.30 -5.68
C SER A 72 -3.69 -4.34 -4.91
N VAL A 73 -4.19 -5.58 -4.76
CA VAL A 73 -3.46 -6.67 -4.09
C VAL A 73 -2.16 -7.03 -4.82
N PRO A 74 -2.16 -7.48 -6.09
CA PRO A 74 -0.91 -7.81 -6.79
C PRO A 74 -0.01 -6.59 -6.96
N ALA A 75 -0.57 -5.39 -7.15
CA ALA A 75 0.21 -4.15 -7.21
C ALA A 75 1.00 -3.92 -5.92
N ARG A 76 0.35 -3.99 -4.75
CA ARG A 76 1.03 -3.82 -3.45
C ARG A 76 1.97 -4.96 -3.11
N LEU A 77 1.65 -6.20 -3.50
CA LEU A 77 2.55 -7.35 -3.35
C LEU A 77 3.81 -7.27 -4.23
N SER A 78 3.80 -6.45 -5.29
CA SER A 78 5.01 -6.21 -6.08
C SER A 78 6.04 -5.34 -5.36
N VAL A 79 5.62 -4.44 -4.45
CA VAL A 79 6.51 -3.54 -3.69
C VAL A 79 7.62 -4.27 -2.93
N PRO A 80 7.33 -5.27 -2.07
CA PRO A 80 8.40 -6.01 -1.38
C PRO A 80 9.35 -6.71 -2.36
N VAL A 81 8.87 -7.17 -3.52
CA VAL A 81 9.73 -7.81 -4.54
C VAL A 81 10.74 -6.81 -5.09
N PHE A 82 10.30 -5.61 -5.46
CA PHE A 82 11.21 -4.54 -5.91
C PHE A 82 12.15 -4.10 -4.80
N PHE A 83 11.66 -3.92 -3.57
CA PHE A 83 12.49 -3.45 -2.45
C PHE A 83 13.55 -4.48 -2.06
N ILE A 84 13.21 -5.77 -1.99
CA ILE A 84 14.19 -6.84 -1.77
C ILE A 84 15.23 -6.86 -2.89
N THR A 85 14.81 -6.68 -4.14
CA THR A 85 15.73 -6.59 -5.29
C THR A 85 16.68 -5.40 -5.16
N PHE A 86 16.18 -4.21 -4.83
CA PHE A 86 17.01 -3.02 -4.66
C PHE A 86 18.01 -3.14 -3.50
N VAL A 87 17.60 -3.76 -2.40
CA VAL A 87 18.48 -4.00 -1.25
C VAL A 87 19.55 -5.04 -1.57
N THR A 88 19.19 -6.15 -2.23
CA THR A 88 20.16 -7.19 -2.62
C THR A 88 21.15 -6.73 -3.68
N LEU A 89 20.77 -5.78 -4.54
CA LEU A 89 21.65 -5.12 -5.51
C LEU A 89 22.46 -3.94 -4.93
N GLY A 90 22.23 -3.56 -3.67
CA GLY A 90 22.94 -2.45 -3.01
C GLY A 90 22.48 -1.05 -3.41
N PHE A 91 21.31 -0.91 -4.04
CA PHE A 91 20.73 0.38 -4.42
C PHE A 91 20.01 1.10 -3.28
N ALA A 92 19.64 0.37 -2.22
CA ALA A 92 18.87 0.91 -1.10
C ALA A 92 19.29 0.27 0.24
N PRO A 93 19.10 0.99 1.36
CA PRO A 93 19.39 0.44 2.69
C PRO A 93 18.39 -0.67 3.07
N PRO A 94 18.79 -1.66 3.88
CA PRO A 94 17.93 -2.78 4.28
C PRO A 94 16.61 -2.39 4.93
N VAL A 95 16.56 -1.23 5.59
CA VAL A 95 15.33 -0.70 6.21
C VAL A 95 14.21 -0.47 5.21
N LEU A 96 14.51 -0.32 3.91
CA LEU A 96 13.50 -0.23 2.85
C LEU A 96 12.58 -1.47 2.83
N VAL A 97 13.08 -2.65 3.19
CA VAL A 97 12.28 -3.89 3.24
C VAL A 97 11.13 -3.80 4.25
N LEU A 98 11.29 -3.01 5.33
CA LEU A 98 10.22 -2.82 6.32
C LEU A 98 8.97 -2.20 5.70
N PHE A 99 9.14 -1.21 4.81
CA PHE A 99 8.03 -0.58 4.10
C PHE A 99 7.32 -1.59 3.19
N GLY A 100 8.10 -2.38 2.43
CA GLY A 100 7.55 -3.45 1.60
C GLY A 100 6.81 -4.52 2.41
N ALA A 101 7.27 -4.81 3.64
CA ALA A 101 6.57 -5.73 4.54
C ALA A 101 5.22 -5.18 5.02
N ILE A 102 5.13 -3.87 5.29
CA ILE A 102 3.85 -3.21 5.64
C ILE A 102 2.88 -3.28 4.45
N ASP A 103 3.35 -2.98 3.23
CA ASP A 103 2.54 -3.09 2.02
C ASP A 103 2.05 -4.52 1.79
N ALA A 104 2.94 -5.51 1.97
CA ALA A 104 2.59 -6.92 1.85
C ALA A 104 1.51 -7.33 2.87
N ALA A 105 1.69 -6.95 4.14
CA ALA A 105 0.74 -7.26 5.21
C ALA A 105 -0.64 -6.65 4.92
N ALA A 106 -0.68 -5.38 4.50
CA ALA A 106 -1.92 -4.71 4.12
C ALA A 106 -2.58 -5.35 2.89
N ALA A 107 -1.80 -5.74 1.88
CA ALA A 107 -2.30 -6.40 0.68
C ALA A 107 -2.86 -7.79 0.98
N ILE A 108 -2.17 -8.59 1.79
CA ILE A 108 -2.62 -9.91 2.25
C ILE A 108 -3.92 -9.77 3.03
N TRP A 109 -4.02 -8.77 3.92
CA TRP A 109 -5.25 -8.51 4.66
C TRP A 109 -6.42 -8.20 3.72
N THR A 110 -6.23 -7.32 2.73
CA THR A 110 -7.26 -7.06 1.71
C THR A 110 -7.63 -8.31 0.93
N ALA A 111 -6.65 -9.16 0.55
CA ALA A 111 -6.90 -10.40 -0.17
C ALA A 111 -7.74 -11.41 0.65
N ILE A 112 -7.44 -11.55 1.94
CA ILE A 112 -8.21 -12.39 2.87
C ILE A 112 -9.64 -11.85 3.00
N CYS A 113 -9.81 -10.54 3.14
CA CYS A 113 -11.12 -9.92 3.23
C CYS A 113 -11.92 -10.05 1.93
N LEU A 114 -11.29 -9.92 0.75
CA LEU A 114 -11.94 -10.13 -0.54
C LEU A 114 -12.49 -11.56 -0.68
N ARG A 115 -11.71 -12.56 -0.24
CA ARG A 115 -12.18 -13.96 -0.21
C ARG A 115 -13.37 -14.12 0.74
N ALA A 116 -13.30 -13.52 1.93
CA ALA A 116 -14.38 -13.59 2.91
C ALA A 116 -15.67 -12.90 2.41
N ASP A 117 -15.56 -11.75 1.75
CA ASP A 117 -16.71 -11.04 1.19
C ASP A 117 -17.34 -11.81 0.01
N GLY A 118 -16.52 -12.45 -0.83
CA GLY A 118 -17.00 -13.31 -1.93
C GLY A 118 -17.70 -14.59 -1.46
N LEU A 119 -17.25 -15.19 -0.36
CA LEU A 119 -17.89 -16.35 0.27
C LEU A 119 -19.21 -16.00 0.99
N ALA A 120 -19.39 -14.73 1.37
CA ALA A 120 -20.58 -14.26 2.08
C ALA A 120 -21.75 -13.87 1.16
N GLN A 121 -21.56 -13.85 -0.18
CA GLN A 121 -22.65 -13.68 -1.15
C GLN A 121 -23.29 -15.04 -1.45
N PRO A 122 -24.52 -15.33 -0.98
CA PRO A 122 -25.20 -16.57 -1.30
C PRO A 122 -25.62 -16.52 -2.78
N GLY A 123 -24.96 -17.31 -3.63
CA GLY A 123 -25.39 -17.55 -5.02
C GLY A 123 -24.56 -16.91 -6.14
N ALA A 124 -23.30 -16.51 -5.92
CA ALA A 124 -22.43 -16.15 -7.03
C ALA A 124 -22.10 -17.40 -7.89
N PRO A 125 -22.45 -17.43 -9.19
CA PRO A 125 -22.25 -18.61 -10.04
C PRO A 125 -20.76 -18.96 -10.17
N ALA A 126 -20.48 -20.25 -10.25
CA ALA A 126 -19.16 -20.88 -10.24
C ALA A 126 -18.23 -20.55 -11.44
N ASP A 127 -18.53 -19.51 -12.23
CA ASP A 127 -17.88 -19.24 -13.51
C ASP A 127 -16.73 -18.22 -13.47
N ALA A 128 -16.30 -17.74 -12.30
CA ALA A 128 -15.20 -16.77 -12.19
C ALA A 128 -13.79 -17.40 -12.12
N ALA A 129 -13.60 -18.61 -12.64
CA ALA A 129 -12.33 -19.34 -12.68
C ALA A 129 -11.80 -19.60 -14.10
N ARG A 130 -12.12 -18.73 -15.06
CA ARG A 130 -11.51 -18.73 -16.40
C ARG A 130 -10.90 -17.36 -16.72
#